data_AF-A0A9D6V798-F1
#
_entry.id   AF-A0A9D6V798-F1
#
_cell.length_a   1.000
_cell.length_b   1.000
_cell.length_c   1.000
_cell.angle_alpha   90.00
_cell.angle_beta   90.00
_cell.angle_gamma   90.00
#
_symmetry.space_group_name_H-M   'P 1'
#
loop_
_entity.id
_entity.type
_entity.pdbx_description
1 polymer ?
#
loop_
_entity_poly.entity_id
_entity_poly.type
_entity_poly.pdbx_seq_one_letter_code
_entity_poly.pdbx_strand_id
1 'polypeptide(L)' 'MTRLKREHPEVLDKITDHEKIIGFRNVFVHGYDIIDDATVWSAIRDSVPTLRYEVEDILGT' A
#
# COMPACT_ATOMS: atom_id res chain seq x y z
N MET A 1 -10.15 -1.80 -1.06
CA MET A 1 -9.78 -0.53 -1.72
C MET A 1 -10.70 -0.12 -2.89
N THR A 2 -11.77 -0.85 -3.22
CA THR A 2 -12.57 -0.57 -4.42
C THR A 2 -13.44 0.68 -4.31
N ARG A 3 -13.86 1.05 -3.09
CA ARG A 3 -14.66 2.27 -2.84
C ARG A 3 -13.83 3.54 -3.01
N LEU A 4 -12.64 3.61 -2.41
CA LEU A 4 -11.75 4.76 -2.54
C LEU A 4 -11.37 5.02 -4.01
N LYS A 5 -11.03 3.96 -4.78
CA LYS A 5 -10.74 4.07 -6.22
C LYS A 5 -11.91 4.63 -7.04
N ARG A 6 -13.15 4.42 -6.61
CA ARG A 6 -14.35 4.86 -7.31
C ARG A 6 -14.81 6.25 -6.90
N GLU A 7 -14.74 6.54 -5.60
CA GLU A 7 -15.28 7.76 -5.00
C GLU A 7 -14.25 8.90 -4.95
N HIS A 8 -12.95 8.56 -4.83
CA HIS A 8 -11.84 9.51 -4.72
C HIS A 8 -10.58 9.01 -5.44
N PRO A 9 -10.62 8.84 -6.77
CA PRO A 9 -9.43 8.42 -7.54
C PRO A 9 -8.24 9.35 -7.35
N GLU A 10 -8.47 10.65 -7.18
CA GLU A 10 -7.45 11.69 -6.97
C GLU A 10 -6.63 11.50 -5.68
N VAL A 11 -7.18 10.79 -4.69
CA VAL A 11 -6.47 10.46 -3.46
C VAL A 11 -5.52 9.29 -3.69
N LEU A 12 -5.90 8.32 -4.53
CA LEU A 12 -5.02 7.20 -4.87
C LEU A 12 -3.86 7.65 -5.76
N ASP A 13 -4.08 8.60 -6.66
CA ASP A 13 -3.03 9.15 -7.53
C ASP A 13 -1.89 9.83 -6.74
N LYS A 14 -2.14 10.20 -5.47
CA LYS A 14 -1.14 10.75 -4.56
C LYS A 14 -0.34 9.69 -3.80
N ILE A 15 -0.74 8.42 -3.87
CA ILE A 15 -0.10 7.32 -3.16
C ILE A 15 0.76 6.53 -4.13
N THR A 16 2.06 6.55 -3.90
CA THR A 16 3.01 5.81 -4.73
C THR A 16 2.71 4.31 -4.65
N ASP A 17 2.75 3.64 -5.81
CA ASP A 17 2.58 2.19 -5.91
C ASP A 17 1.27 1.64 -5.29
N HIS A 18 0.20 2.45 -5.23
CA HIS A 18 -1.06 2.07 -4.58
C HIS A 18 -1.63 0.73 -5.09
N GLU A 19 -1.50 0.40 -6.38
CA GLU A 19 -1.95 -0.90 -6.93
C GLU A 19 -1.13 -2.08 -6.40
N LYS A 20 0.19 -1.92 -6.28
CA LYS A 20 1.08 -2.95 -5.70
C LYS A 20 0.79 -3.14 -4.22
N ILE A 21 0.54 -2.07 -3.47
CA ILE A 21 0.21 -2.13 -2.04
C ILE A 21 -1.09 -2.91 -1.82
N ILE A 22 -2.13 -2.62 -2.62
CA ILE A 22 -3.40 -3.35 -2.57
C ILE A 22 -3.20 -4.82 -2.92
N GLY A 23 -2.44 -5.09 -3.98
CA GLY A 23 -2.13 -6.46 -4.43
C GLY A 23 -1.38 -7.24 -3.35
N PHE A 24 -0.31 -6.66 -2.79
CA PHE A 24 0.48 -7.24 -1.72
C PHE A 24 -0.38 -7.57 -0.50
N ARG A 25 -1.23 -6.63 -0.06
CA ARG A 25 -2.19 -6.87 1.04
C ARG A 25 -3.14 -8.04 0.74
N ASN A 26 -3.62 -8.16 -0.50
CA ASN A 26 -4.54 -9.23 -0.88
C ASN A 26 -3.84 -10.60 -0.84
N VAL A 27 -2.61 -10.70 -1.33
CA VAL A 27 -1.82 -11.94 -1.23
C VAL A 27 -1.46 -12.24 0.22
N PHE A 28 -1.06 -11.23 1.01
CA PHE A 28 -0.66 -11.40 2.40
C PHE A 28 -1.76 -12.00 3.28
N VAL A 29 -3.03 -11.64 3.03
CA VAL A 29 -4.18 -12.19 3.78
C VAL A 29 -4.53 -13.63 3.37
N HIS A 30 -4.22 -14.05 2.14
CA HIS A 30 -4.72 -15.32 1.58
C HIS A 30 -3.64 -16.36 1.28
N GLY A 31 -2.36 -15.96 1.21
CA GLY A 31 -1.23 -16.79 0.82
C GLY A 31 0.03 -16.35 1.56
N TYR A 32 -0.05 -16.23 2.88
CA TYR A 32 1.12 -15.88 3.71
C TYR A 32 2.23 -16.95 3.63
N ASP A 33 1.90 -18.16 3.18
CA ASP A 33 2.82 -19.29 2.97
C ASP A 33 3.59 -19.21 1.65
N ILE A 34 3.18 -18.36 0.72
CA ILE A 34 3.80 -18.18 -0.61
C ILE A 34 4.56 -16.86 -0.76
N ILE A 35 4.52 -15.96 0.22
CA ILE A 35 5.29 -14.72 0.20
C ILE A 35 6.64 -14.97 0.87
N ASP A 36 7.72 -14.69 0.15
CA ASP A 36 9.08 -14.75 0.69
C ASP A 36 9.38 -13.57 1.65
N ASP A 37 10.09 -13.87 2.73
CA ASP A 37 10.43 -12.93 3.81
C ASP A 37 11.18 -11.70 3.29
N ALA A 38 12.03 -11.86 2.27
CA ALA A 38 12.74 -10.74 1.66
C ALA A 38 11.79 -9.71 1.04
N THR A 39 10.65 -10.17 0.51
CA THR A 39 9.62 -9.30 -0.06
C THR A 39 8.94 -8.48 1.03
N VAL A 40 8.56 -9.11 2.15
CA VAL A 40 7.94 -8.34 3.26
C VAL A 40 8.96 -7.42 3.92
N TRP A 41 10.22 -7.83 4.01
CA TRP A 41 11.29 -7.00 4.55
C TRP A 41 11.56 -5.75 3.70
N SER A 42 11.57 -5.87 2.37
CA SER A 42 11.65 -4.70 1.48
C SER A 42 10.41 -3.83 1.60
N ALA A 43 9.21 -4.41 1.67
CA ALA A 43 7.98 -3.64 1.86
C ALA A 43 8.04 -2.80 3.16
N ILE A 44 8.49 -3.38 4.27
CA ILE A 44 8.66 -2.69 5.55
C ILE A 44 9.69 -1.56 5.46
N ARG A 45 10.82 -1.80 4.79
CA ARG A 45 11.93 -0.83 4.74
C ARG A 45 11.67 0.31 3.76
N ASP A 46 11.11 -0.01 2.60
CA ASP A 46 11.14 0.88 1.44
C ASP A 46 9.75 1.44 1.12
N SER A 47 8.70 0.61 1.25
CA SER A 47 7.33 1.01 0.88
C SER A 47 6.55 1.63 2.03
N VAL A 48 6.61 1.04 3.23
CA VAL A 48 5.83 1.50 4.40
C VAL A 48 6.17 2.93 4.83
N PRO A 49 7.45 3.36 4.90
CA PRO A 49 7.75 4.75 5.27
C PRO A 49 7.20 5.77 4.27
N THR A 50 7.30 5.46 2.98
CA THR A 50 6.77 6.31 1.90
C THR A 50 5.25 6.41 2.00
N LEU A 51 4.55 5.28 2.10
CA LEU A 51 3.10 5.25 2.26
C LEU A 51 2.65 6.03 3.50
N ARG A 52 3.38 5.90 4.60
CA ARG A 52 3.07 6.62 5.84
C ARG A 52 3.16 8.13 5.64
N TYR A 53 4.26 8.61 5.05
CA TYR A 53 4.44 10.02 4.74
C TYR A 53 3.32 10.56 3.84
N GLU A 54 2.98 9.84 2.77
CA GLU A 54 1.93 10.26 1.84
C GLU A 54 0.55 10.32 2.51
N VAL A 55 0.24 9.38 3.40
CA VAL A 55 -1.00 9.39 4.17
C VAL A 55 -1.02 10.54 5.18
N GLU A 56 0.08 10.79 5.88
CA GLU A 56 0.23 11.92 6.81
C GLU A 56 0.05 13.27 6.07
N ASP A 57 0.65 13.42 4.88
CA ASP A 57 0.48 14.60 4.02
C ASP A 57 -0.97 14.79 3.54
N ILE A 58 -1.64 13.71 3.10
CA ILE A 58 -3.05 13.74 2.67
C ILE A 58 -3.98 14.13 3.83
N LEU A 59 -3.69 13.67 5.04
CA LEU A 59 -4.51 13.93 6.23
C LEU A 59 -4.15 15.26 6.92
N GLY A 60 -3.00 15.85 6.60
CA GLY A 60 -2.51 17.07 7.23
C GLY A 60 -2.13 16.89 8.70
N THR A 61 -1.56 15.74 9.06
CA THR A 61 -1.22 15.34 10.44
C THR A 61 0.26 15.03 10.63
#